data_AF-A0A5E4LWE4-F1
#
_entry.id   AF-A0A5E4LWE4-F1
#
_cell.length_a   1.000
_cell.length_b   1.000
_cell.length_c   1.000
_cell.angle_alpha   90.00
_cell.angle_beta   90.00
_cell.angle_gamma   90.00
#
_symmetry.space_group_name_H-M   'P 1'
#
loop_
_entity.id
_entity.type
_entity.pdbx_description
1 polymer ?
#
loop_
_entity_poly.entity_id
_entity_poly.type
_entity_poly.pdbx_seq_one_letter_code
_entity_poly.pdbx_strand_id
1 'polypeptide(L)'
;MHQVLRLLSKVAERYAPSRLLSFDSVHVFKTMQLMENKKRISRSVLMRELGLGEGSVKTLVKHMKMSGLIENSNAGMWSTNKGKTVYAKLHLAIPNEMDISKCSIALGKFNYAVLVKDIAYNVKSGIEQRDVAIKLGAVGATTLIFKNGRLLMPDTREDLLRNNPKVHSLIIKKLEPEENDVIIIGSSENKKTAELAAKSAALHTIANHEKH
;
A
#
# COMPACT_ATOMS: atom_id res chain seq x y z
N MET A 1 8.39 -4.36 -13.14
CA MET A 1 8.11 -3.84 -11.78
C MET A 1 9.08 -4.43 -10.74
N HIS A 2 9.65 -5.59 -11.01
CA HIS A 2 10.52 -6.40 -10.14
C HIS A 2 11.67 -5.64 -9.48
N GLN A 3 12.44 -4.87 -10.26
CA GLN A 3 13.57 -4.10 -9.74
C GLN A 3 13.13 -3.05 -8.71
N VAL A 4 11.93 -2.47 -8.88
CA VAL A 4 11.37 -1.48 -7.95
C VAL A 4 11.01 -2.16 -6.62
N LEU A 5 10.27 -3.27 -6.67
CA LEU A 5 9.88 -3.99 -5.45
C LEU A 5 11.09 -4.56 -4.72
N ARG A 6 12.06 -5.14 -5.44
CA ARG A 6 13.32 -5.60 -4.86
C ARG A 6 14.11 -4.47 -4.20
N LEU A 7 14.07 -3.25 -4.77
CA LEU A 7 14.71 -2.09 -4.15
C LEU A 7 14.01 -1.68 -2.85
N LEU A 8 12.67 -1.69 -2.82
CA LEU A 8 11.90 -1.41 -1.60
C LEU A 8 12.21 -2.45 -0.51
N SER A 9 12.24 -3.74 -0.85
CA SER A 9 12.62 -4.81 0.09
C SER A 9 14.05 -4.62 0.58
N LYS A 10 15.01 -4.31 -0.31
CA LYS A 10 16.40 -4.05 0.08
C LYS A 10 16.56 -2.87 1.04
N VAL A 11 15.73 -1.83 0.91
CA VAL A 11 15.70 -0.71 1.86
C VAL A 11 15.17 -1.16 3.23
N ALA A 12 14.18 -2.06 3.23
CA ALA A 12 13.59 -2.66 4.41
C ALA A 12 14.36 -3.85 4.99
N GLU A 13 15.48 -4.22 4.39
CA GLU A 13 16.39 -5.25 4.89
C GLU A 13 17.47 -4.65 5.80
N ARG A 14 17.98 -5.48 6.71
CA ARG A 14 19.07 -5.09 7.61
C ARG A 14 20.39 -4.96 6.84
N TYR A 15 21.15 -3.93 7.20
CA TYR A 15 22.57 -3.85 6.89
C TYR A 15 23.35 -4.45 8.06
N ALA A 16 23.88 -5.67 7.91
CA ALA A 16 24.66 -6.41 8.93
C ALA A 16 23.82 -6.96 10.13
N PRO A 17 24.37 -7.80 11.04
CA PRO A 17 23.64 -8.38 12.17
C PRO A 17 23.27 -7.28 13.19
N SER A 18 22.19 -6.56 12.87
CA SER A 18 21.61 -5.45 13.62
C SER A 18 20.22 -5.86 14.12
N ARG A 19 19.60 -5.00 14.94
CA ARG A 19 18.27 -5.26 15.53
C ARG A 19 17.20 -5.46 14.45
N LEU A 20 16.08 -6.12 14.80
CA LEU A 20 14.91 -6.21 13.92
C LEU A 20 14.50 -4.79 13.53
N LEU A 21 14.34 -4.56 12.22
CA LEU A 21 13.76 -3.32 11.75
C LEU A 21 12.28 -3.35 12.08
N SER A 22 11.75 -2.23 12.57
CA SER A 22 10.32 -2.10 12.85
C SER A 22 9.55 -1.57 11.64
N PHE A 23 10.17 -1.55 10.46
CA PHE A 23 9.58 -1.06 9.22
C PHE A 23 9.82 -2.07 8.10
N ASP A 24 8.96 -2.00 7.10
CA ASP A 24 8.92 -2.85 5.91
C ASP A 24 8.81 -1.98 4.65
N SER A 25 8.91 -2.58 3.47
CA SER A 25 8.68 -2.03 2.13
C SER A 25 7.48 -1.09 2.03
N VAL A 26 6.38 -1.37 2.72
CA VAL A 26 5.20 -0.49 2.77
C VAL A 26 5.50 0.89 3.37
N HIS A 27 6.40 0.97 4.35
CA HIS A 27 6.80 2.23 4.97
C HIS A 27 7.71 3.03 4.02
N VAL A 28 8.52 2.34 3.22
CA VAL A 28 9.32 2.95 2.14
C VAL A 28 8.37 3.54 1.10
N PHE A 29 7.39 2.76 0.64
CA PHE A 29 6.37 3.22 -0.31
C PHE A 29 5.59 4.43 0.21
N LYS A 30 5.05 4.35 1.43
CA LYS A 30 4.31 5.47 2.06
C LYS A 30 5.19 6.70 2.24
N THR A 31 6.47 6.54 2.54
CA THR A 31 7.43 7.67 2.60
C THR A 31 7.57 8.35 1.24
N MET A 32 7.75 7.58 0.17
CA MET A 32 7.87 8.13 -1.19
C MET A 32 6.60 8.87 -1.61
N GLN A 33 5.44 8.30 -1.29
CA GLN A 33 4.15 8.95 -1.52
C GLN A 33 4.01 10.27 -0.75
N LEU A 34 4.41 10.31 0.52
CA LEU A 34 4.40 11.54 1.31
C LEU A 34 5.31 12.62 0.72
N MET A 35 6.46 12.24 0.15
CA MET A 35 7.38 13.17 -0.50
C MET A 35 6.90 13.67 -1.87
N GLU A 36 6.13 12.86 -2.59
CA GLU A 36 5.48 13.32 -3.82
C GLU A 36 4.38 14.34 -3.49
N ASN A 37 3.54 14.02 -2.51
CA ASN A 37 2.45 14.89 -2.08
C ASN A 37 2.95 16.17 -1.39
N LYS A 38 4.12 16.11 -0.73
CA LYS A 38 4.73 17.22 -0.01
C LYS A 38 6.17 17.37 -0.47
N LYS A 39 6.45 18.46 -1.20
CA LYS A 39 7.81 18.78 -1.72
C LYS A 39 8.93 18.63 -0.67
N ARG A 40 8.64 18.87 0.61
CA ARG A 40 9.53 18.60 1.74
C ARG A 40 8.75 18.05 2.94
N ILE A 41 9.35 17.10 3.66
CA ILE A 41 8.77 16.50 4.87
C ILE A 41 9.75 16.47 6.04
N SER A 42 9.24 16.64 7.26
CA SER A 42 10.03 16.52 8.49
C SER A 42 10.03 15.09 9.04
N ARG A 43 10.97 14.78 9.95
CA ARG A 43 10.99 13.48 10.65
C ARG A 43 9.75 13.27 11.52
N SER A 44 9.25 14.34 12.15
CA SER A 44 8.02 14.29 12.96
C SER A 44 6.80 13.90 12.13
N VAL A 45 6.70 14.37 10.88
CA VAL A 45 5.67 13.93 9.95
C VAL A 45 5.83 12.44 9.65
N LEU A 46 7.04 11.96 9.32
CA LEU A 46 7.25 10.53 9.09
C LEU A 46 6.87 9.66 10.30
N MET A 47 7.27 10.04 11.52
CA MET A 47 6.90 9.29 12.73
C MET A 47 5.39 9.18 12.88
N ARG A 48 4.67 10.30 12.70
CA ARG A 48 3.21 10.34 12.86
C ARG A 48 2.50 9.53 11.79
N GLU A 49 2.83 9.76 10.52
CA GLU A 49 2.14 9.16 9.36
C GLU A 49 2.47 7.68 9.21
N LEU A 50 3.70 7.26 9.54
CA LEU A 50 4.13 5.86 9.45
C LEU A 50 3.83 5.05 10.73
N GLY A 51 3.55 5.72 11.86
CA GLY A 51 3.40 5.05 13.15
C GLY A 51 4.72 4.44 13.68
N LEU A 52 5.86 5.02 13.29
CA LEU A 52 7.18 4.53 13.65
C LEU A 52 7.82 5.41 14.73
N GLY A 53 8.58 4.78 15.63
CA GLY A 53 9.42 5.48 16.60
C GLY A 53 10.60 6.22 15.95
N GLU A 54 11.20 7.16 16.69
CA GLU A 54 12.26 8.02 16.16
C GLU A 54 13.47 7.22 15.65
N GLY A 55 13.91 6.21 16.40
CA GLY A 55 15.03 5.34 15.99
C GLY A 55 14.76 4.61 14.68
N SER A 56 13.52 4.17 14.47
CA SER A 56 13.09 3.49 13.25
C SER A 56 13.02 4.44 12.07
N VAL A 57 12.49 5.66 12.25
CA VAL A 57 12.49 6.69 11.21
C VAL A 57 13.91 7.12 10.84
N LYS A 58 14.81 7.29 11.83
CA LYS A 58 16.22 7.61 11.58
C LYS A 58 16.89 6.52 10.72
N THR A 59 16.58 5.26 11.00
CA THR A 59 17.11 4.11 10.26
C THR A 59 16.53 4.01 8.85
N LEU A 60 15.20 4.17 8.70
CA LEU A 60 14.51 4.21 7.41
C LEU A 60 15.08 5.31 6.50
N VAL A 61 15.21 6.53 7.01
CA VAL A 61 15.78 7.67 6.28
C VAL A 61 17.22 7.39 5.86
N LYS A 62 18.03 6.80 6.74
CA LYS A 62 19.39 6.38 6.41
C LYS A 62 19.42 5.37 5.26
N HIS A 63 18.58 4.33 5.33
CA HIS A 63 18.53 3.29 4.30
C HIS A 63 18.05 3.83 2.94
N MET A 64 17.02 4.68 2.94
CA MET A 64 16.53 5.33 1.73
C MET A 64 17.58 6.26 1.11
N LYS A 65 18.34 7.01 1.93
CA LYS A 65 19.44 7.86 1.48
C LYS A 65 20.58 7.05 0.88
N MET A 66 21.01 5.98 1.55
CA MET A 66 22.03 5.05 1.04
C MET A 66 21.63 4.41 -0.29
N SER A 67 20.33 4.21 -0.50
CA SER A 67 19.77 3.69 -1.77
C SER A 67 19.59 4.77 -2.84
N GLY A 68 19.93 6.03 -2.53
CA GLY A 68 19.82 7.17 -3.43
C GLY A 68 18.38 7.60 -3.73
N LEU A 69 17.41 7.23 -2.88
CA LEU A 69 15.99 7.55 -3.10
C LEU A 69 15.61 8.93 -2.57
N ILE A 70 16.26 9.39 -1.50
CA ILE A 70 15.93 10.64 -0.82
C ILE A 70 17.20 11.42 -0.47
N GLU A 71 17.03 12.72 -0.30
CA GLU A 71 18.00 13.60 0.32
C GLU A 71 17.40 14.32 1.54
N ASN A 72 18.26 14.84 2.39
CA ASN A 72 17.83 15.54 3.59
C ASN A 72 18.79 16.66 4.00
N SER A 73 18.22 17.70 4.60
CA SER A 73 18.95 18.80 5.26
C SER A 73 18.24 19.19 6.56
N ASN A 74 18.71 20.25 7.21
CA ASN A 74 18.02 20.84 8.36
C ASN A 74 16.61 21.35 7.99
N ALA A 75 16.35 21.64 6.72
CA ALA A 75 15.06 22.11 6.22
C ALA A 75 14.06 20.98 5.86
N GLY A 76 14.42 19.71 6.08
CA GLY A 76 13.56 18.56 5.82
C GLY A 76 14.14 17.56 4.81
N MET A 77 13.30 16.65 4.33
CA MET A 77 13.63 15.54 3.43
C MET A 77 12.81 15.63 2.15
N TRP A 78 13.39 15.21 1.03
CA TRP A 78 12.74 15.21 -0.29
C TRP A 78 13.24 14.07 -1.18
N SER A 79 12.45 13.71 -2.21
CA SER A 79 12.83 12.67 -3.17
C SER A 79 13.91 13.14 -4.14
N THR A 80 14.88 12.28 -4.43
CA THR A 80 15.84 12.48 -5.54
C THR A 80 15.16 12.22 -6.89
N ASN A 81 15.85 12.49 -8.00
CA ASN A 81 15.36 12.11 -9.33
C ASN A 81 15.13 10.58 -9.43
N LYS A 82 16.05 9.79 -8.88
CA LYS A 82 15.89 8.33 -8.78
C LYS A 82 14.66 7.96 -7.95
N GLY A 83 14.45 8.60 -6.80
CA GLY A 83 13.27 8.40 -5.96
C GLY A 83 11.97 8.68 -6.70
N LYS A 84 11.90 9.80 -7.44
CA LYS A 84 10.74 10.16 -8.27
C LYS A 84 10.47 9.14 -9.36
N THR A 85 11.50 8.68 -10.08
CA THR A 85 11.34 7.64 -11.11
C THR A 85 10.83 6.32 -10.53
N VAL A 86 11.33 5.92 -9.35
CA VAL A 86 10.85 4.72 -8.66
C VAL A 86 9.40 4.90 -8.20
N TYR A 87 9.04 6.06 -7.64
CA TYR A 87 7.68 6.33 -7.19
C TYR A 87 6.70 6.39 -8.36
N ALA A 88 7.06 7.00 -9.49
CA ALA A 88 6.23 7.04 -10.69
C ALA A 88 5.84 5.63 -11.16
N LYS A 89 6.77 4.66 -11.10
CA LYS A 89 6.48 3.26 -11.41
C LYS A 89 5.52 2.60 -10.40
N LEU A 90 5.68 2.89 -9.11
CA LEU A 90 4.75 2.42 -8.07
C LEU A 90 3.35 3.02 -8.28
N HIS A 91 3.29 4.31 -8.60
CA HIS A 91 2.04 5.03 -8.81
C HIS A 91 1.30 4.56 -10.07
N LEU A 92 2.01 4.16 -11.13
CA LEU A 92 1.36 3.51 -12.28
C LEU A 92 0.68 2.18 -11.90
N ALA A 93 1.27 1.41 -10.98
CA ALA A 93 0.70 0.15 -10.53
C ALA A 93 -0.40 0.34 -9.45
N ILE A 94 -0.27 1.38 -8.61
CA ILE A 94 -1.19 1.72 -7.53
C ILE A 94 -1.58 3.21 -7.68
N PRO A 95 -2.46 3.55 -8.64
CA PRO A 95 -2.72 4.95 -8.99
C PRO A 95 -3.65 5.63 -8.00
N ASN A 96 -4.69 4.93 -7.55
CA ASN A 96 -5.76 5.50 -6.77
C ASN A 96 -5.98 4.74 -5.47
N GLU A 97 -6.35 5.48 -4.44
CA GLU A 97 -6.60 4.96 -3.10
C GLU A 97 -7.55 5.87 -2.33
N MET A 98 -8.29 5.32 -1.36
CA MET A 98 -9.26 6.08 -0.61
C MET A 98 -9.64 5.45 0.74
N ASP A 99 -10.14 6.29 1.65
CA ASP A 99 -10.86 5.82 2.84
C ASP A 99 -12.23 5.23 2.44
N ILE A 100 -12.62 4.11 3.05
CA ILE A 100 -13.94 3.49 2.88
C ILE A 100 -14.71 3.54 4.20
N SER A 101 -15.97 3.98 4.13
CA SER A 101 -16.88 3.91 5.26
C SER A 101 -17.29 2.47 5.57
N LYS A 102 -17.70 2.18 6.80
CA LYS A 102 -18.18 0.85 7.20
C LYS A 102 -19.27 0.35 6.25
N CYS A 103 -19.10 -0.87 5.73
CA CYS A 103 -19.99 -1.52 4.75
C CYS A 103 -19.74 -3.05 4.72
N SER A 104 -20.45 -3.79 3.87
CA SER A 104 -20.39 -5.26 3.79
C SER A 104 -18.99 -5.83 3.48
N ILE A 105 -18.11 -5.04 2.86
CA ILE A 105 -16.74 -5.43 2.47
C ILE A 105 -15.67 -4.91 3.43
N ALA A 106 -16.08 -4.23 4.50
CA ALA A 106 -15.25 -3.56 5.49
C ALA A 106 -15.37 -4.27 6.85
N LEU A 107 -14.27 -4.84 7.33
CA LEU A 107 -14.29 -5.69 8.53
C LEU A 107 -14.05 -4.91 9.84
N GLY A 108 -13.45 -3.71 9.73
CA GLY A 108 -12.99 -2.94 10.88
C GLY A 108 -13.67 -1.57 10.99
N LYS A 109 -13.37 -0.87 12.08
CA LYS A 109 -13.82 0.51 12.28
C LYS A 109 -13.31 1.47 11.19
N PHE A 110 -12.06 1.29 10.76
CA PHE A 110 -11.44 2.05 9.69
C PHE A 110 -11.07 1.13 8.54
N ASN A 111 -11.33 1.58 7.31
CA ASN A 111 -11.14 0.78 6.10
C ASN A 111 -10.48 1.66 5.04
N TYR A 112 -9.53 1.09 4.31
CA TYR A 112 -8.76 1.81 3.31
C TYR A 112 -8.61 0.96 2.06
N ALA A 113 -8.96 1.50 0.91
CA ALA A 113 -8.90 0.81 -0.36
C ALA A 113 -7.75 1.33 -1.22
N VAL A 114 -7.08 0.40 -1.88
CA VAL A 114 -6.05 0.67 -2.89
C VAL A 114 -6.42 -0.07 -4.18
N LEU A 115 -6.35 0.64 -5.31
CA LEU A 115 -6.48 0.04 -6.64
C LEU A 115 -5.13 -0.46 -7.10
N VAL A 116 -5.08 -1.67 -7.65
CA VAL A 116 -3.90 -2.27 -8.27
C VAL A 116 -4.23 -2.61 -9.72
N LYS A 117 -3.44 -2.07 -10.65
CA LYS A 117 -3.72 -2.17 -12.08
C LYS A 117 -3.41 -3.55 -12.65
N ASP A 118 -4.32 -4.06 -13.48
CA ASP A 118 -4.17 -5.23 -14.36
C ASP A 118 -3.48 -6.43 -13.70
N ILE A 119 -4.02 -6.92 -12.57
CA ILE A 119 -3.40 -7.98 -11.76
C ILE A 119 -4.37 -9.06 -11.28
N ALA A 120 -5.60 -9.08 -11.78
CA ALA A 120 -6.64 -10.01 -11.36
C ALA A 120 -6.21 -11.48 -11.45
N TYR A 121 -5.39 -11.85 -12.44
CA TYR A 121 -4.92 -13.20 -12.68
C TYR A 121 -3.95 -13.73 -11.61
N ASN A 122 -3.37 -12.86 -10.77
CA ASN A 122 -2.52 -13.27 -9.64
C ASN A 122 -3.27 -13.36 -8.32
N VAL A 123 -4.55 -12.99 -8.31
CA VAL A 123 -5.40 -13.11 -7.15
C VAL A 123 -6.19 -14.40 -7.26
N LYS A 124 -5.92 -15.34 -6.35
CA LYS A 124 -6.64 -16.63 -6.29
C LYS A 124 -7.87 -16.55 -5.41
N SER A 125 -7.65 -16.38 -4.11
CA SER A 125 -8.71 -16.41 -3.10
C SER A 125 -8.85 -15.09 -2.31
N GLY A 126 -7.84 -14.22 -2.38
CA GLY A 126 -7.75 -13.05 -1.50
C GLY A 126 -7.22 -13.36 -0.10
N ILE A 127 -7.02 -14.63 0.25
CA ILE A 127 -6.51 -15.06 1.56
C ILE A 127 -5.07 -14.60 1.76
N GLU A 128 -4.24 -14.64 0.71
CA GLU A 128 -2.85 -14.20 0.79
C GLU A 128 -2.75 -12.71 1.14
N GLN A 129 -3.61 -11.88 0.54
CA GLN A 129 -3.70 -10.45 0.84
C GLN A 129 -4.19 -10.20 2.27
N ARG A 130 -5.18 -10.99 2.73
CA ARG A 130 -5.68 -10.93 4.12
C ARG A 130 -4.59 -11.25 5.13
N ASP A 131 -3.83 -12.32 4.92
CA ASP A 131 -2.79 -12.75 5.85
C ASP A 131 -1.65 -11.72 5.94
N VAL A 132 -1.30 -11.08 4.82
CA VAL A 132 -0.36 -9.96 4.78
C VAL A 132 -0.87 -8.76 5.58
N ALA A 133 -2.15 -8.42 5.43
CA ALA A 133 -2.78 -7.35 6.19
C ALA A 133 -2.78 -7.63 7.70
N ILE A 134 -3.15 -8.85 8.10
CA ILE A 134 -3.17 -9.29 9.51
C ILE A 134 -1.78 -9.21 10.14
N LYS A 135 -0.71 -9.57 9.40
CA LYS A 135 0.68 -9.44 9.87
C LYS A 135 1.08 -8.00 10.22
N LEU A 136 0.42 -6.99 9.64
CA LEU A 136 0.60 -5.58 9.98
C LEU A 136 -0.33 -5.08 11.10
N GLY A 137 -1.06 -5.98 11.77
CA GLY A 137 -1.98 -5.64 12.85
C GLY A 137 -3.36 -5.16 12.38
N ALA A 138 -3.71 -5.41 11.12
CA ALA A 138 -5.08 -5.22 10.66
C ALA A 138 -6.01 -6.31 11.20
N VAL A 139 -7.31 -6.01 11.26
CA VAL A 139 -8.36 -7.01 11.50
C VAL A 139 -8.44 -7.99 10.32
N GLY A 140 -8.21 -7.49 9.11
CA GLY A 140 -8.15 -8.30 7.89
C GLY A 140 -8.04 -7.44 6.64
N ALA A 141 -8.20 -8.07 5.48
CA ALA A 141 -8.41 -7.38 4.21
C ALA A 141 -9.43 -8.13 3.35
N THR A 142 -10.12 -7.37 2.51
CA THR A 142 -11.04 -7.87 1.47
C THR A 142 -10.44 -7.54 0.11
N THR A 143 -10.39 -8.51 -0.80
CA THR A 143 -9.88 -8.33 -2.15
C THR A 143 -11.02 -8.50 -3.15
N LEU A 144 -11.16 -7.56 -4.08
CA LEU A 144 -12.20 -7.55 -5.11
C LEU A 144 -11.56 -7.39 -6.48
N ILE A 145 -12.07 -8.11 -7.48
CA ILE A 145 -11.66 -7.99 -8.88
C ILE A 145 -12.72 -7.19 -9.62
N PHE A 146 -12.30 -6.17 -10.38
CA PHE A 146 -13.21 -5.44 -11.25
C PHE A 146 -13.37 -6.18 -12.58
N LYS A 147 -14.59 -6.64 -12.85
CA LYS A 147 -14.92 -7.42 -14.05
C LYS A 147 -16.32 -7.13 -14.55
N ASN A 148 -16.47 -6.82 -15.84
CA ASN A 148 -17.75 -6.50 -16.48
C ASN A 148 -18.55 -5.43 -15.70
N GLY A 149 -17.87 -4.36 -15.27
CA GLY A 149 -18.50 -3.27 -14.53
C GLY A 149 -18.89 -3.59 -13.07
N ARG A 150 -18.49 -4.74 -12.53
CA ARG A 150 -18.83 -5.21 -11.19
C ARG A 150 -17.58 -5.50 -10.35
N LEU A 151 -17.73 -5.44 -9.03
CA LEU A 151 -16.69 -5.78 -8.07
C LEU A 151 -16.96 -7.16 -7.47
N LEU A 152 -16.15 -8.15 -7.85
CA LEU A 152 -16.40 -9.55 -7.56
C LEU A 152 -15.34 -10.11 -6.61
N MET A 153 -15.76 -10.99 -5.70
CA MET A 153 -14.83 -11.80 -4.91
C MET A 153 -14.04 -12.76 -5.82
N PRO A 154 -12.73 -12.95 -5.61
CA PRO A 154 -11.89 -13.81 -6.46
C PRO A 154 -12.36 -15.26 -6.56
N ASP A 155 -12.79 -15.84 -5.45
CA ASP A 155 -13.14 -17.25 -5.30
C ASP A 155 -14.61 -17.53 -5.62
N THR A 156 -15.54 -16.81 -4.99
CA THR A 156 -16.98 -17.05 -5.11
C THR A 156 -17.61 -16.32 -6.31
N ARG A 157 -16.91 -15.33 -6.88
CA ARG A 157 -17.44 -14.39 -7.88
C ARG A 157 -18.70 -13.66 -7.41
N GLU A 158 -18.90 -13.57 -6.10
CA GLU A 158 -20.01 -12.86 -5.50
C GLU A 158 -19.78 -11.34 -5.55
N ASP A 159 -20.85 -10.59 -5.86
CA ASP A 159 -20.86 -9.13 -5.76
C ASP A 159 -21.39 -8.71 -4.39
N LEU A 160 -20.47 -8.51 -3.45
CA LEU A 160 -20.79 -8.10 -2.07
C LEU A 160 -21.31 -6.67 -1.97
N LEU A 161 -21.25 -5.89 -3.05
CA LEU A 161 -21.71 -4.52 -3.13
C LEU A 161 -23.05 -4.36 -3.86
N ARG A 162 -23.64 -5.46 -4.36
CA ARG A 162 -24.97 -5.46 -5.00
C ARG A 162 -26.04 -4.75 -4.16
N ASN A 163 -26.01 -4.95 -2.84
CA ASN A 163 -26.95 -4.35 -1.89
C ASN A 163 -26.46 -3.01 -1.30
N ASN A 164 -25.29 -2.52 -1.73
CA ASN A 164 -24.66 -1.27 -1.25
C ASN A 164 -24.28 -0.35 -2.43
N PRO A 165 -25.25 0.09 -3.26
CA PRO A 165 -24.98 0.84 -4.49
C PRO A 165 -24.24 2.17 -4.24
N LYS A 166 -24.48 2.82 -3.10
CA LYS A 166 -23.77 4.06 -2.73
C LYS A 166 -22.26 3.85 -2.59
N VAL A 167 -21.85 2.74 -1.96
CA VAL A 167 -20.43 2.41 -1.77
C VAL A 167 -19.82 1.99 -3.09
N HIS A 168 -20.55 1.20 -3.89
CA HIS A 168 -20.13 0.83 -5.25
C HIS A 168 -19.84 2.07 -6.10
N SER A 169 -20.81 2.97 -6.26
CA SER A 169 -20.64 4.20 -7.06
C SER A 169 -19.51 5.09 -6.55
N LEU A 170 -19.32 5.16 -5.23
CA LEU A 170 -18.22 5.91 -4.64
C LEU A 170 -16.86 5.30 -5.03
N ILE A 171 -16.72 3.97 -4.94
CA ILE A 171 -15.51 3.25 -5.34
C ILE A 171 -15.22 3.47 -6.82
N ILE A 172 -16.20 3.27 -7.69
CA ILE A 172 -16.02 3.48 -9.15
C ILE A 172 -15.58 4.91 -9.45
N LYS A 173 -16.21 5.92 -8.81
CA LYS A 173 -15.89 7.33 -9.04
C LYS A 173 -14.52 7.75 -8.51
N LYS A 174 -14.04 7.13 -7.43
CA LYS A 174 -12.81 7.56 -6.73
C LYS A 174 -11.59 6.74 -7.10
N LEU A 175 -11.77 5.45 -7.33
CA LEU A 175 -10.69 4.55 -7.73
C LEU A 175 -10.58 4.44 -9.24
N GLU A 176 -11.66 4.66 -9.99
CA GLU A 176 -11.69 4.57 -11.46
C GLU A 176 -11.09 3.24 -11.97
N PRO A 177 -11.59 2.08 -11.48
CA PRO A 177 -11.05 0.79 -11.89
C PRO A 177 -11.37 0.48 -13.35
N GLU A 178 -10.45 -0.20 -14.02
CA GLU A 178 -10.60 -0.79 -15.35
C GLU A 178 -10.64 -2.31 -15.25
N GLU A 179 -11.04 -2.96 -16.35
CA GLU A 179 -11.18 -4.42 -16.42
C GLU A 179 -9.88 -5.12 -15.98
N ASN A 180 -10.00 -6.12 -15.11
CA ASN A 180 -8.90 -6.88 -14.50
C ASN A 180 -8.07 -6.14 -13.45
N ASP A 181 -8.46 -4.92 -13.07
CA ASP A 181 -7.90 -4.29 -11.88
C ASP A 181 -8.40 -4.98 -10.60
N VAL A 182 -7.61 -4.83 -9.54
CA VAL A 182 -7.89 -5.40 -8.22
C VAL A 182 -8.00 -4.27 -7.19
N ILE A 183 -9.03 -4.32 -6.36
CA ILE A 183 -9.21 -3.42 -5.23
C ILE A 183 -8.96 -4.21 -3.95
N ILE A 184 -8.00 -3.74 -3.15
CA ILE A 184 -7.67 -4.35 -1.86
C ILE A 184 -8.06 -3.40 -0.74
N ILE A 185 -8.86 -3.87 0.21
CA ILE A 185 -9.43 -3.09 1.28
C ILE A 185 -8.86 -3.58 2.62
N GLY A 186 -7.89 -2.85 3.17
CA GLY A 186 -7.38 -3.10 4.50
C GLY A 186 -8.34 -2.59 5.57
N SER A 187 -8.61 -3.40 6.60
CA SER A 187 -9.57 -3.10 7.66
C SER A 187 -8.90 -3.17 9.03
N SER A 188 -9.03 -2.13 9.88
CA SER A 188 -8.41 -2.10 11.21
C SER A 188 -9.17 -1.20 12.20
N GLU A 189 -8.83 -1.31 13.47
CA GLU A 189 -9.26 -0.39 14.54
C GLU A 189 -8.47 0.92 14.55
N ASN A 190 -7.40 1.01 13.75
CA ASN A 190 -6.63 2.23 13.56
C ASN A 190 -6.57 2.62 12.08
N LYS A 191 -6.86 3.90 11.78
CA LYS A 191 -6.84 4.44 10.40
C LYS A 191 -5.51 4.18 9.67
N LYS A 192 -4.38 4.41 10.35
CA LYS A 192 -3.05 4.23 9.75
C LYS A 192 -2.75 2.77 9.48
N THR A 193 -3.14 1.88 10.39
CA THR A 193 -2.97 0.44 10.21
C THR A 193 -3.81 -0.07 9.04
N ALA A 194 -5.06 0.40 8.89
CA ALA A 194 -5.90 0.05 7.74
C ALA A 194 -5.23 0.47 6.41
N GLU A 195 -4.70 1.69 6.35
CA GLU A 195 -3.97 2.19 5.17
C GLU A 195 -2.71 1.35 4.86
N LEU A 196 -1.82 1.17 5.85
CA LEU A 196 -0.58 0.43 5.64
C LEU A 196 -0.86 -1.04 5.30
N ALA A 197 -1.88 -1.64 5.89
CA ALA A 197 -2.27 -3.01 5.56
C ALA A 197 -2.73 -3.17 4.11
N ALA A 198 -3.58 -2.26 3.62
CA ALA A 198 -4.04 -2.25 2.23
C ALA A 198 -2.85 -2.13 1.26
N LYS A 199 -1.94 -1.18 1.52
CA LYS A 199 -0.74 -0.95 0.70
C LYS A 199 0.22 -2.12 0.71
N SER A 200 0.41 -2.74 1.87
CA SER A 200 1.29 -3.90 1.99
C SER A 200 0.73 -5.10 1.23
N ALA A 201 -0.57 -5.34 1.30
CA ALA A 201 -1.23 -6.38 0.54
C ALA A 201 -1.14 -6.11 -0.98
N ALA A 202 -1.26 -4.86 -1.41
CA ALA A 202 -1.02 -4.47 -2.80
C ALA A 202 0.43 -4.74 -3.25
N LEU A 203 1.43 -4.28 -2.50
CA LEU A 203 2.84 -4.53 -2.81
C LEU A 203 3.15 -6.04 -2.88
N HIS A 204 2.60 -6.83 -1.97
CA HIS A 204 2.73 -8.29 -1.98
C HIS A 204 2.10 -8.91 -3.25
N THR A 205 0.92 -8.45 -3.64
CA THR A 205 0.22 -8.95 -4.83
C THR A 205 1.04 -8.70 -6.09
N ILE A 206 1.59 -7.50 -6.22
CA ILE A 206 2.48 -7.13 -7.35
C ILE A 206 3.78 -7.94 -7.32
N ALA A 207 4.35 -8.20 -6.14
CA ALA A 207 5.59 -8.99 -6.02
C ALA A 207 5.42 -10.44 -6.48
N ASN A 208 4.25 -11.03 -6.26
CA ASN A 208 3.96 -12.40 -6.66
C ASN A 208 3.49 -12.51 -8.12
N HIS A 209 3.10 -11.41 -8.76
CA HIS A 209 2.75 -11.42 -10.17
C HIS A 209 3.93 -11.85 -11.06
N GLU A 210 5.14 -11.38 -10.75
CA GLU A 210 6.31 -11.57 -11.61
C GLU A 210 7.07 -12.91 -11.38
N LYS A 211 6.48 -13.85 -10.63
CA LYS A 211 7.01 -15.22 -10.47
C LYS A 211 6.46 -16.22 -11.52
N HIS A 212 5.60 -15.75 -12.41
CA HIS A 212 5.03 -16.48 -13.54
C HIS A 212 5.22 -15.69 -14.82
#